data_AF-A0A6N2K3C8-F1
#
_entry.id   AF-A0A6N2K3C8-F1
#
_cell.length_a   1.000
_cell.length_b   1.000
_cell.length_c   1.000
_cell.angle_alpha   90.00
_cell.angle_beta   90.00
_cell.angle_gamma   90.00
#
_symmetry.space_group_name_H-M   'P 1'
#
loop_
_entity.id
_entity.type
_entity.pdbx_description
1 polymer ?
#
loop_
_entity_poly.entity_id
_entity_poly.type
_entity_poly.pdbx_seq_one_letter_code
_entity_poly.pdbx_strand_id
1 'polypeptide(L)'
;MPSHLSKQDAAAEPVRRDPYEVLAVSRNSTDQEIKSAYRKMALKYHPDKNSNDSEAADMFKEVTFSYNILADPDKRRQYDSAGFEAVESESQELELDLSSLGATVVSATVLEEALNCVVDIRPLPLGVPICRKVEKQCAHFYSVTITEEEARDGFVCRVQSSDKSKFKLLYFDQEESGGLNLALQEDSAKTGKVTSAGMYFLCFPVYRLDHTVNPIAATKDAYAAFFKKLDGFQPYEITELKAGTHVFAVYGDNFFKSASYSIEALCAAPFVEEKANLRDVEAEILAKRTEMSGFETEYREVLAQFAEMTSRYAQEMQAIDELLRQRVEIHASYTTAPANEAEFE
;
A
#
# COMPACT_ATOMS: atom_id res chain seq x y z
N MET A 1 26.94 -8.99 -62.07
CA MET A 1 26.68 -7.68 -61.46
C MET A 1 25.45 -7.82 -60.57
N PRO A 2 25.61 -7.93 -59.25
CA PRO A 2 24.50 -7.87 -58.31
C PRO A 2 24.20 -6.40 -57.98
N SER A 3 22.93 -6.01 -57.90
CA SER A 3 22.54 -4.66 -57.51
C SER A 3 21.44 -4.71 -56.44
N HIS A 4 21.90 -4.52 -55.20
CA HIS A 4 21.27 -3.89 -54.05
C HIS A 4 19.86 -4.33 -53.61
N LEU A 5 19.85 -5.19 -52.59
CA LEU A 5 18.85 -5.14 -51.52
C LEU A 5 18.94 -3.79 -50.81
N SER A 6 17.85 -3.03 -50.85
CA SER A 6 17.61 -1.86 -50.00
C SER A 6 17.35 -2.32 -48.56
N LYS A 7 18.25 -1.90 -47.66
CA LYS A 7 18.08 -2.02 -46.21
C LYS A 7 16.81 -1.26 -45.80
N GLN A 8 15.92 -1.95 -45.09
CA GLN A 8 14.83 -1.35 -44.34
C GLN A 8 15.38 -0.54 -43.17
N ASP A 9 14.87 0.67 -43.00
CA ASP A 9 15.07 1.52 -41.84
C ASP A 9 14.57 0.82 -40.57
N ALA A 10 15.49 0.52 -39.66
CA ALA A 10 15.17 0.10 -38.31
C ALA A 10 14.75 1.35 -37.51
N ALA A 11 13.50 1.42 -37.08
CA ALA A 11 13.01 2.42 -36.14
C ALA A 11 13.79 2.30 -34.82
N ALA A 12 14.47 3.38 -34.41
CA ALA A 12 15.16 3.46 -33.14
C ALA A 12 14.16 3.45 -31.97
N GLU A 13 14.41 2.64 -30.95
CA GLU A 13 13.65 2.65 -29.70
C GLU A 13 13.81 4.01 -28.99
N PRO A 14 12.80 4.50 -28.27
CA PRO A 14 12.88 5.77 -27.56
C PRO A 14 13.93 5.68 -26.44
N VAL A 15 15.03 6.43 -26.61
CA VAL A 15 16.07 6.60 -25.59
C VAL A 15 15.44 7.28 -24.36
N ARG A 16 15.31 6.55 -23.24
CA ARG A 16 14.75 7.07 -21.99
C ARG A 16 15.66 8.15 -21.38
N ARG A 17 15.06 9.20 -20.82
CA ARG A 17 15.77 10.33 -20.17
C ARG A 17 16.34 9.94 -18.81
N ASP A 18 17.50 10.47 -18.45
CA ASP A 18 18.18 10.17 -17.18
C ASP A 18 17.26 10.56 -15.98
N PRO A 19 17.07 9.68 -14.97
CA PRO A 19 16.19 9.94 -13.84
C PRO A 19 16.52 11.18 -13.02
N TYR A 20 17.81 11.51 -12.89
CA TYR A 20 18.27 12.68 -12.16
C TYR A 20 17.92 13.96 -12.94
N GLU A 21 18.02 13.93 -14.27
CA GLU A 21 17.63 15.05 -15.13
C GLU A 21 16.12 15.27 -15.13
N VAL A 22 15.33 14.19 -15.22
CA VAL A 22 13.86 14.25 -15.20
C VAL A 22 13.34 14.86 -13.89
N LEU A 23 13.91 14.47 -12.76
CA LEU A 23 13.57 15.07 -11.46
C LEU A 23 14.27 16.42 -11.21
N ALA A 24 15.19 16.83 -12.06
CA ALA A 24 16.02 18.02 -11.90
C ALA A 24 16.79 18.03 -10.55
N VAL A 25 17.41 16.90 -10.21
CA VAL A 25 18.19 16.70 -8.98
C VAL A 25 19.62 16.25 -9.30
N SER A 26 20.52 16.39 -8.33
CA SER A 26 21.91 15.94 -8.48
C SER A 26 22.03 14.43 -8.24
N ARG A 27 23.06 13.80 -8.82
CA ARG A 27 23.40 12.40 -8.51
C ARG A 27 23.74 12.17 -7.04
N ASN A 28 24.17 13.22 -6.33
CA ASN A 28 24.44 13.19 -4.89
C ASN A 28 23.25 13.62 -4.03
N SER A 29 22.06 13.79 -4.61
CA SER A 29 20.90 14.25 -3.86
C SER A 29 20.44 13.23 -2.82
N THR A 30 20.01 13.75 -1.67
CA THR A 30 19.47 12.94 -0.57
C THR A 30 18.07 12.44 -0.90
N ASP A 31 17.62 11.38 -0.21
CA ASP A 31 16.27 10.83 -0.41
C ASP A 31 15.17 11.88 -0.17
N GLN A 32 15.41 12.82 0.75
CA GLN A 32 14.51 13.94 1.02
C GLN A 32 14.43 14.91 -0.16
N GLU A 33 15.56 15.24 -0.79
CA GLU A 33 15.62 16.10 -1.97
C GLU A 33 14.93 15.46 -3.17
N ILE A 34 15.20 14.17 -3.42
CA ILE A 34 14.57 13.38 -4.48
C ILE A 34 13.05 13.34 -4.30
N LYS A 35 12.58 13.07 -3.07
CA LYS A 35 11.15 13.08 -2.73
C LYS A 35 10.52 14.45 -2.90
N SER A 36 11.24 15.51 -2.52
CA SER A 36 10.76 16.89 -2.67
C SER A 36 10.63 17.29 -4.14
N ALA A 37 11.64 16.99 -4.95
CA ALA A 37 11.65 17.27 -6.38
C ALA A 37 10.56 16.49 -7.12
N TYR A 38 10.38 15.21 -6.79
CA TYR A 38 9.28 14.41 -7.32
C TYR A 38 7.92 15.05 -7.00
N ARG A 39 7.64 15.42 -5.73
CA ARG A 39 6.36 16.06 -5.37
C ARG A 39 6.10 17.32 -6.18
N LYS A 40 7.13 18.16 -6.38
CA LYS A 40 7.02 19.39 -7.17
C LYS A 40 6.67 19.10 -8.63
N MET A 41 7.34 18.13 -9.24
CA MET A 41 7.10 17.75 -10.64
C MET A 41 5.75 17.02 -10.81
N ALA A 42 5.39 16.14 -9.87
CA ALA A 42 4.12 15.42 -9.86
C ALA A 42 2.92 16.39 -9.76
N LEU A 43 3.01 17.44 -8.93
CA LEU A 43 1.99 18.49 -8.85
C LEU A 43 1.92 19.35 -10.13
N LYS A 44 3.07 19.60 -10.78
CA LYS A 44 3.13 20.40 -12.01
C LYS A 44 2.49 19.68 -13.18
N TYR A 45 2.80 18.39 -13.34
CA TYR A 45 2.33 17.54 -14.44
C TYR A 45 1.10 16.69 -14.06
N HIS A 46 0.43 17.00 -12.94
CA HIS A 46 -0.72 16.25 -12.45
C HIS A 46 -1.84 16.20 -13.50
N PRO A 47 -2.46 15.04 -13.80
CA PRO A 47 -3.49 14.95 -14.84
C PRO A 47 -4.76 15.72 -14.51
N ASP A 48 -5.08 15.91 -13.23
CA ASP A 48 -6.24 16.71 -12.81
C ASP A 48 -6.13 18.18 -13.28
N LYS A 49 -4.91 18.73 -13.30
CA LYS A 49 -4.66 20.11 -13.79
C LYS A 49 -4.38 20.18 -15.29
N ASN A 50 -4.13 19.03 -15.92
CA ASN A 50 -3.60 18.92 -17.29
C ASN A 50 -4.38 17.86 -18.08
N SER A 51 -5.71 17.81 -17.93
CA SER A 51 -6.55 16.69 -18.39
C SER A 51 -6.56 16.46 -19.91
N ASN A 52 -6.13 17.46 -20.69
CA ASN A 52 -6.07 17.42 -22.16
C ASN A 52 -4.64 17.57 -22.71
N ASP A 53 -3.61 17.53 -21.86
CA ASP A 53 -2.22 17.70 -22.27
C ASP A 53 -1.48 16.35 -22.29
N SER A 54 -1.25 15.84 -23.49
CA SER A 54 -0.51 14.58 -23.68
C SER A 54 0.95 14.70 -23.26
N GLU A 55 1.57 15.87 -23.41
CA GLU A 55 2.96 16.09 -23.00
C GLU A 55 3.07 16.09 -21.48
N ALA A 56 2.11 16.71 -20.77
CA ALA A 56 2.04 16.64 -19.31
C ALA A 56 1.84 15.20 -18.83
N ALA A 57 1.00 14.41 -19.51
CA ALA A 57 0.80 13.01 -19.17
C ALA A 57 2.08 12.17 -19.35
N ASP A 58 2.83 12.39 -20.43
CA ASP A 58 4.10 11.69 -20.67
C ASP A 58 5.20 12.15 -19.71
N MET A 59 5.28 13.45 -19.41
CA MET A 59 6.17 13.96 -18.37
C MET A 59 5.84 13.40 -17.00
N PHE A 60 4.55 13.25 -16.65
CA PHE A 60 4.14 12.66 -15.39
C PHE A 60 4.54 11.17 -15.29
N LYS A 61 4.44 10.41 -16.40
CA LYS A 61 4.98 9.03 -16.47
C LYS A 61 6.46 9.01 -16.18
N GLU A 62 7.21 9.86 -16.87
CA GLU A 62 8.66 9.89 -16.72
C GLU A 62 9.09 10.32 -15.33
N VAL A 63 8.53 11.40 -14.80
CA VAL A 63 8.79 11.88 -13.42
C VAL A 63 8.54 10.78 -12.40
N THR A 64 7.45 10.02 -12.58
CA THR A 64 7.12 8.92 -11.67
C THR A 64 8.07 7.74 -11.83
N PHE A 65 8.43 7.38 -13.06
CA PHE A 65 9.40 6.34 -13.34
C PHE A 65 10.78 6.69 -12.76
N SER A 66 11.24 7.92 -12.95
CA SER A 66 12.50 8.41 -12.42
C SER A 66 12.53 8.39 -10.89
N TYR A 67 11.43 8.76 -10.23
CA TYR A 67 11.32 8.65 -8.77
C TYR A 67 11.35 7.20 -8.30
N ASN A 68 10.72 6.25 -9.00
CA ASN A 68 10.76 4.83 -8.62
C ASN A 68 12.19 4.27 -8.60
N ILE A 69 13.01 4.67 -9.57
CA ILE A 69 14.42 4.28 -9.62
C ILE A 69 15.20 4.93 -8.49
N LEU A 70 15.03 6.24 -8.29
CA LEU A 70 15.88 7.02 -7.38
C LEU A 70 15.48 6.95 -5.91
N ALA A 71 14.23 6.60 -5.60
CA ALA A 71 13.71 6.51 -4.24
C ALA A 71 14.10 5.21 -3.52
N ASP A 72 14.39 4.15 -4.26
CA ASP A 72 14.83 2.86 -3.74
C ASP A 72 16.38 2.79 -3.77
N PRO A 73 17.05 2.67 -2.61
CA PRO A 73 18.52 2.64 -2.57
C PRO A 73 19.15 1.51 -3.40
N ASP A 74 18.48 0.37 -3.53
CA ASP A 74 18.98 -0.76 -4.29
C ASP A 74 18.78 -0.54 -5.80
N LYS A 75 17.61 -0.03 -6.23
CA LYS A 75 17.38 0.31 -7.64
C LYS A 75 18.23 1.48 -8.11
N ARG A 76 18.43 2.50 -7.26
CA ARG A 76 19.31 3.63 -7.55
C ARG A 76 20.74 3.16 -7.77
N ARG A 77 21.22 2.25 -6.91
CA ARG A 77 22.57 1.66 -7.05
C ARG A 77 22.69 0.84 -8.33
N GLN A 78 21.70 0.03 -8.66
CA GLN A 78 21.68 -0.74 -9.92
C GLN A 78 21.73 0.19 -11.14
N TYR A 79 20.87 1.21 -11.16
CA TYR A 79 20.86 2.23 -12.22
C TYR A 79 22.21 2.96 -12.33
N ASP A 80 22.78 3.38 -11.21
CA ASP A 80 24.08 4.07 -11.21
C ASP A 80 25.23 3.18 -11.71
N SER A 81 25.13 1.86 -11.52
CA SER A 81 26.17 0.90 -11.92
C SER A 81 26.08 0.44 -13.37
N ALA A 82 24.87 0.31 -13.93
CA ALA A 82 24.64 -0.39 -15.19
C ALA A 82 23.57 0.26 -16.09
N GLY A 83 23.05 1.43 -15.73
CA GLY A 83 22.04 2.16 -16.51
C GLY A 83 20.68 1.46 -16.54
N PHE A 84 19.86 1.79 -17.55
CA PHE A 84 18.48 1.28 -17.66
C PHE A 84 18.38 -0.23 -17.87
N GLU A 85 19.39 -0.86 -18.50
CA GLU A 85 19.37 -2.31 -18.81
C GLU A 85 19.31 -3.19 -17.55
N ALA A 86 19.89 -2.73 -16.43
CA ALA A 86 19.86 -3.45 -15.16
C ALA A 86 18.52 -3.33 -14.42
N VAL A 87 17.75 -2.26 -14.69
CA VAL A 87 16.48 -1.97 -14.00
C VAL A 87 15.27 -2.47 -14.81
N GLU A 88 15.42 -2.64 -16.13
CA GLU A 88 14.31 -3.02 -17.01
C GLU A 88 13.81 -4.47 -16.83
N SER A 89 14.65 -5.41 -16.37
CA SER A 89 14.24 -6.81 -16.13
C SER A 89 13.15 -6.97 -15.05
N GLU A 90 12.99 -6.00 -14.15
CA GLU A 90 11.92 -5.96 -13.15
C GLU A 90 10.79 -4.98 -13.51
N SER A 91 10.95 -4.20 -14.58
CA SER A 91 10.12 -3.03 -14.87
C SER A 91 8.88 -3.29 -15.73
N GLN A 92 8.73 -4.47 -16.34
CA GLN A 92 7.54 -4.81 -17.14
C GLN A 92 6.26 -5.00 -16.29
N GLU A 93 6.39 -5.11 -14.96
CA GLU A 93 5.26 -5.17 -14.00
C GLU A 93 4.99 -3.85 -13.25
N LEU A 94 5.51 -2.70 -13.69
CA LEU A 94 5.28 -1.40 -13.03
C LEU A 94 3.84 -0.89 -13.21
N GLU A 95 2.90 -1.54 -12.53
CA GLU A 95 1.77 -0.85 -11.92
C GLU A 95 2.33 0.09 -10.84
N LEU A 96 2.50 1.35 -11.23
CA LEU A 96 2.85 2.45 -10.35
C LEU A 96 1.97 2.41 -9.10
N ASP A 97 2.54 1.98 -7.98
CA ASP A 97 1.90 2.00 -6.68
C ASP A 97 2.17 3.36 -6.02
N LEU A 98 1.44 4.36 -6.53
CA LEU A 98 1.34 5.69 -5.95
C LEU A 98 0.74 5.65 -4.53
N SER A 99 0.28 4.48 -4.05
CA SER A 99 -0.09 4.20 -2.65
C SER A 99 0.98 4.66 -1.65
N SER A 100 2.26 4.57 -2.03
CA SER A 100 3.42 4.98 -1.20
C SER A 100 3.55 6.49 -1.00
N LEU A 101 2.78 7.30 -1.73
CA LEU A 101 2.72 8.76 -1.61
C LEU A 101 1.53 9.25 -0.76
N GLY A 102 0.83 8.32 -0.12
CA GLY A 102 -0.50 8.54 0.46
C GLY A 102 -1.56 8.10 -0.54
N ALA A 103 -2.63 7.47 -0.06
CA ALA A 103 -3.74 7.00 -0.87
C ALA A 103 -4.08 8.02 -1.98
N THR A 104 -4.06 7.58 -3.24
CA THR A 104 -4.48 8.40 -4.38
C THR A 104 -5.89 8.90 -4.09
N VAL A 105 -6.06 10.20 -3.86
CA VAL A 105 -7.37 10.76 -3.53
C VAL A 105 -8.20 10.80 -4.80
N VAL A 106 -9.49 10.49 -4.71
CA VAL A 106 -10.44 10.67 -5.82
C VAL A 106 -10.32 12.11 -6.35
N SER A 107 -10.25 12.30 -7.67
CA SER A 107 -10.11 13.62 -8.29
C SER A 107 -11.14 14.60 -7.72
N ALA A 108 -10.69 15.80 -7.36
CA ALA A 108 -11.55 16.86 -6.86
C ALA A 108 -12.64 17.23 -7.88
N THR A 109 -12.31 17.20 -9.17
CA THR A 109 -13.25 17.42 -10.27
C THR A 109 -14.43 16.44 -10.22
N VAL A 110 -14.14 15.15 -10.03
CA VAL A 110 -15.20 14.11 -9.92
C VAL A 110 -16.09 14.34 -8.70
N LEU A 111 -15.50 14.75 -7.56
CA LEU A 111 -16.25 15.02 -6.34
C LEU A 111 -17.11 16.29 -6.48
N GLU A 112 -16.59 17.33 -7.12
CA GLU A 112 -17.34 18.57 -7.41
C GLU A 112 -18.49 18.33 -8.39
N GLU A 113 -18.28 17.52 -9.44
CA GLU A 113 -19.35 17.12 -10.37
C GLU A 113 -20.45 16.33 -9.67
N ALA A 114 -20.07 15.40 -8.77
CA ALA A 114 -21.00 14.61 -7.98
C ALA A 114 -21.82 15.50 -7.01
N LEU A 115 -21.15 16.42 -6.32
CA LEU A 115 -21.80 17.36 -5.40
C LEU A 115 -22.78 18.29 -6.13
N ASN A 116 -22.43 18.74 -7.33
CA ASN A 116 -23.25 19.64 -8.14
C ASN A 116 -24.32 18.92 -8.98
N CYS A 117 -24.52 17.60 -8.81
CA CYS A 117 -25.49 16.79 -9.57
C CYS A 117 -25.25 16.77 -11.09
N VAL A 118 -24.00 16.87 -11.54
CA VAL A 118 -23.65 16.93 -12.98
C VAL A 118 -23.25 15.55 -13.53
N VAL A 119 -23.36 14.50 -12.72
CA VAL A 119 -22.93 13.14 -13.07
C VAL A 119 -24.05 12.30 -13.71
N ASP A 120 -23.69 11.45 -14.68
CA ASP A 120 -24.59 10.45 -15.27
C ASP A 120 -24.69 9.22 -14.35
N ILE A 121 -25.86 9.01 -13.75
CA ILE A 121 -26.12 7.89 -12.84
C ILE A 121 -26.94 6.81 -13.56
N ARG A 122 -26.39 5.60 -13.65
CA ARG A 122 -27.03 4.47 -14.32
C ARG A 122 -27.67 3.49 -13.34
N PRO A 123 -28.82 2.87 -13.64
CA PRO A 123 -29.38 1.86 -12.78
C PRO A 123 -28.47 0.62 -12.74
N LEU A 124 -28.26 0.08 -11.54
CA LEU A 124 -27.59 -1.18 -11.26
C LEU A 124 -28.59 -2.16 -10.62
N PRO A 125 -29.21 -3.03 -11.44
CA PRO A 125 -30.15 -4.03 -10.93
C PRO A 125 -29.46 -5.05 -10.02
N LEU A 126 -30.15 -5.51 -8.98
CA LEU A 126 -29.67 -6.56 -8.10
C LEU A 126 -29.46 -7.87 -8.86
N GLY A 127 -28.33 -8.55 -8.60
CA GLY A 127 -27.97 -9.83 -9.18
C GLY A 127 -27.54 -9.79 -10.64
N VAL A 128 -27.40 -8.60 -11.25
CA VAL A 128 -26.99 -8.45 -12.65
C VAL A 128 -25.66 -7.70 -12.74
N PRO A 129 -24.55 -8.38 -13.08
CA PRO A 129 -23.27 -7.72 -13.26
C PRO A 129 -23.27 -6.81 -14.51
N ILE A 130 -22.66 -5.64 -14.39
CA ILE A 130 -22.46 -4.68 -15.47
C ILE A 130 -20.97 -4.52 -15.75
N CYS A 131 -20.54 -4.92 -16.95
CA CYS A 131 -19.17 -4.73 -17.42
C CYS A 131 -19.01 -3.37 -18.11
N ARG A 132 -18.02 -2.57 -17.69
CA ARG A 132 -17.65 -1.31 -18.34
C ARG A 132 -16.16 -1.06 -18.29
N LYS A 133 -15.74 -0.03 -19.01
CA LYS A 133 -14.39 0.50 -19.01
C LYS A 133 -14.46 1.98 -18.62
N VAL A 134 -13.89 2.35 -17.49
CA VAL A 134 -13.81 3.73 -17.02
C VAL A 134 -12.45 4.31 -17.40
N GLU A 135 -12.44 5.55 -17.89
CA GLU A 135 -11.20 6.25 -18.21
C GLU A 135 -10.43 6.64 -16.94
N LYS A 136 -9.13 6.90 -17.12
CA LYS A 136 -8.24 7.32 -16.02
C LYS A 136 -8.78 8.57 -15.32
N GLN A 137 -8.80 8.55 -14.00
CA GLN A 137 -9.29 9.65 -13.15
C GLN A 137 -10.76 10.06 -13.42
N CYS A 138 -11.56 9.20 -14.06
CA CYS A 138 -12.99 9.37 -14.22
C CYS A 138 -13.76 8.40 -13.31
N ALA A 139 -15.04 8.68 -13.08
CA ALA A 139 -15.95 7.76 -12.38
C ALA A 139 -17.20 7.45 -13.20
N HIS A 140 -17.69 6.21 -13.09
CA HIS A 140 -19.02 5.84 -13.53
C HIS A 140 -19.93 5.65 -12.33
N PHE A 141 -21.05 6.37 -12.30
CA PHE A 141 -22.01 6.35 -11.19
C PHE A 141 -23.15 5.38 -11.46
N TYR A 142 -23.60 4.74 -10.39
CA TYR A 142 -24.61 3.71 -10.40
C TYR A 142 -25.60 3.91 -9.27
N SER A 143 -26.89 3.84 -9.56
CA SER A 143 -27.95 3.82 -8.56
C SER A 143 -28.49 2.41 -8.37
N VAL A 144 -28.64 2.00 -7.12
CA VAL A 144 -29.30 0.75 -6.74
C VAL A 144 -30.44 1.09 -5.79
N THR A 145 -31.61 0.51 -6.02
CA THR A 145 -32.75 0.67 -5.10
C THR A 145 -32.96 -0.64 -4.37
N ILE A 146 -32.97 -0.59 -3.04
CA ILE A 146 -33.17 -1.75 -2.17
C ILE A 146 -34.45 -1.58 -1.35
N THR A 147 -35.15 -2.69 -1.16
CA THR A 147 -36.36 -2.80 -0.33
C THR A 147 -36.02 -2.93 1.15
N GLU A 148 -37.03 -2.83 2.03
CA GLU A 148 -36.84 -3.06 3.47
C GLU A 148 -36.42 -4.51 3.80
N GLU A 149 -36.86 -5.48 3.00
CA GLU A 149 -36.47 -6.88 3.15
C GLU A 149 -35.00 -7.07 2.78
N GLU A 150 -34.58 -6.55 1.62
CA GLU A 150 -33.19 -6.62 1.16
C GLU A 150 -32.23 -5.85 2.08
N ALA A 151 -32.65 -4.69 2.60
CA ALA A 151 -31.89 -3.93 3.60
C ALA A 151 -31.65 -4.76 4.86
N ARG A 152 -32.67 -5.50 5.34
CA ARG A 152 -32.57 -6.36 6.53
C ARG A 152 -31.73 -7.61 6.28
N ASP A 153 -31.82 -8.19 5.08
CA ASP A 153 -31.03 -9.35 4.72
C ASP A 153 -29.56 -9.02 4.47
N GLY A 154 -29.28 -7.75 4.18
CA GLY A 154 -27.96 -7.18 3.92
C GLY A 154 -27.71 -6.98 2.43
N PHE A 155 -26.79 -6.09 2.13
CA PHE A 155 -26.46 -5.66 0.78
C PHE A 155 -24.95 -5.72 0.54
N VAL A 156 -24.54 -6.14 -0.65
CA VAL A 156 -23.13 -6.15 -1.06
C VAL A 156 -22.99 -5.49 -2.43
N CYS A 157 -22.10 -4.51 -2.54
CA CYS A 157 -21.65 -4.00 -3.83
C CYS A 157 -20.22 -4.49 -4.06
N ARG A 158 -20.00 -5.21 -5.16
CA ARG A 158 -18.68 -5.75 -5.52
C ARG A 158 -18.26 -5.31 -6.91
N VAL A 159 -16.97 -5.08 -7.06
CA VAL A 159 -16.35 -4.74 -8.33
C VAL A 159 -15.15 -5.65 -8.54
N GLN A 160 -15.00 -6.18 -9.75
CA GLN A 160 -13.89 -7.03 -10.13
C GLN A 160 -13.32 -6.63 -11.50
N SER A 161 -12.02 -6.81 -11.69
CA SER A 161 -11.34 -6.63 -12.98
C SER A 161 -10.46 -7.83 -13.31
N SER A 162 -10.79 -8.53 -14.39
CA SER A 162 -9.95 -9.60 -14.97
C SER A 162 -8.62 -9.09 -15.52
N ASP A 163 -8.57 -7.82 -15.93
CA ASP A 163 -7.37 -7.16 -16.44
C ASP A 163 -6.43 -6.68 -15.32
N LYS A 164 -6.75 -7.01 -14.05
CA LYS A 164 -6.07 -6.53 -12.85
C LYS A 164 -5.97 -4.99 -12.76
N SER A 165 -6.92 -4.28 -13.36
CA SER A 165 -7.02 -2.83 -13.33
C SER A 165 -7.04 -2.30 -11.90
N LYS A 166 -6.41 -1.15 -11.66
CA LYS A 166 -6.56 -0.37 -10.44
C LYS A 166 -7.80 0.52 -10.53
N PHE A 167 -8.67 0.43 -9.53
CA PHE A 167 -9.88 1.22 -9.41
C PHE A 167 -10.24 1.44 -7.94
N LYS A 168 -11.17 2.35 -7.67
CA LYS A 168 -11.82 2.48 -6.37
C LYS A 168 -13.31 2.25 -6.50
N LEU A 169 -13.89 1.56 -5.51
CA LEU A 169 -15.32 1.52 -5.30
C LEU A 169 -15.68 2.63 -4.32
N LEU A 170 -16.63 3.48 -4.69
CA LEU A 170 -17.07 4.63 -3.92
C LEU A 170 -18.54 4.48 -3.57
N TYR A 171 -18.94 4.94 -2.38
CA TYR A 171 -20.33 5.06 -1.94
C TYR A 171 -20.61 6.50 -1.53
N PHE A 172 -21.75 7.03 -1.94
CA PHE A 172 -22.14 8.41 -1.72
C PHE A 172 -23.43 8.52 -0.92
N ASP A 173 -23.46 9.45 0.02
CA ASP A 173 -24.69 9.91 0.66
C ASP A 173 -25.32 11.02 -0.18
N GLN A 174 -26.65 11.00 -0.28
CA GLN A 174 -27.42 12.00 -1.00
C GLN A 174 -27.83 13.14 -0.07
N GLU A 175 -27.49 14.37 -0.45
CA GLU A 175 -27.95 15.58 0.25
C GLU A 175 -29.40 15.93 -0.10
N GLU A 176 -30.03 16.76 0.75
CA GLU A 176 -31.35 17.37 0.48
C GLU A 176 -31.35 18.19 -0.83
N SER A 177 -30.19 18.75 -1.21
CA SER A 177 -29.98 19.49 -2.46
C SER A 177 -29.99 18.59 -3.70
N GLY A 178 -29.92 17.27 -3.52
CA GLY A 178 -29.70 16.27 -4.56
C GLY A 178 -28.22 15.91 -4.77
N GLY A 179 -27.29 16.69 -4.21
CA GLY A 179 -25.84 16.49 -4.33
C GLY A 179 -25.36 15.18 -3.70
N LEU A 180 -24.23 14.67 -4.19
CA LEU A 180 -23.63 13.44 -3.70
C LEU A 180 -22.34 13.73 -2.94
N ASN A 181 -22.31 13.38 -1.65
CA ASN A 181 -21.11 13.44 -0.81
C ASN A 181 -20.46 12.07 -0.68
N LEU A 182 -19.15 11.99 -0.87
CA LEU A 182 -18.41 10.75 -0.70
C LEU A 182 -18.46 10.31 0.76
N ALA A 183 -19.06 9.15 1.03
CA ALA A 183 -19.22 8.59 2.36
C ALA A 183 -18.23 7.45 2.62
N LEU A 184 -18.02 6.56 1.64
CA LEU A 184 -17.02 5.50 1.74
C LEU A 184 -16.21 5.36 0.45
N GLN A 185 -14.97 4.90 0.61
CA GLN A 185 -14.11 4.49 -0.50
C GLN A 185 -13.41 3.18 -0.16
N GLU A 186 -13.25 2.32 -1.15
CA GLU A 186 -12.47 1.09 -1.06
C GLU A 186 -11.55 0.95 -2.28
N ASP A 187 -10.26 0.75 -2.03
CA ASP A 187 -9.25 0.53 -3.06
C ASP A 187 -9.35 -0.88 -3.61
N SER A 188 -9.16 -1.04 -4.93
CA SER A 188 -9.05 -2.38 -5.53
C SER A 188 -7.81 -3.10 -5.01
N ALA A 189 -7.99 -4.32 -4.48
CA ALA A 189 -6.91 -5.19 -4.04
C ALA A 189 -6.76 -6.40 -4.98
N LYS A 190 -5.54 -6.94 -5.08
CA LYS A 190 -5.28 -8.16 -5.86
C LYS A 190 -5.85 -9.38 -5.12
N THR A 191 -6.77 -10.09 -5.76
CA THR A 191 -7.40 -11.29 -5.20
C THR A 191 -7.30 -12.43 -6.22
N GLY A 192 -6.31 -13.29 -6.01
CA GLY A 192 -6.00 -14.38 -6.94
C GLY A 192 -5.53 -13.86 -8.30
N LYS A 193 -6.34 -14.09 -9.35
CA LYS A 193 -6.04 -13.69 -10.74
C LYS A 193 -6.69 -12.36 -11.15
N VAL A 194 -7.52 -11.77 -10.31
CA VAL A 194 -8.25 -10.53 -10.58
C VAL A 194 -7.87 -9.45 -9.56
N THR A 195 -8.26 -8.21 -9.82
CA THR A 195 -8.37 -7.18 -8.78
C THR A 195 -9.83 -7.03 -8.38
N SER A 196 -10.10 -6.79 -7.10
CA SER A 196 -11.46 -6.63 -6.57
C SER A 196 -11.55 -5.61 -5.46
N ALA A 197 -12.69 -4.93 -5.36
CA ALA A 197 -13.10 -4.15 -4.20
C ALA A 197 -14.54 -4.52 -3.85
N GLY A 198 -14.91 -4.45 -2.58
CA GLY A 198 -16.25 -4.78 -2.12
C GLY A 198 -16.65 -3.96 -0.90
N MET A 199 -17.91 -3.56 -0.85
CA MET A 199 -18.55 -2.95 0.31
C MET A 199 -19.65 -3.86 0.82
N TYR A 200 -19.62 -4.16 2.11
CA TYR A 200 -20.45 -5.17 2.75
C TYR A 200 -21.31 -4.53 3.84
N PHE A 201 -22.62 -4.50 3.59
CA PHE A 201 -23.62 -3.90 4.49
C PHE A 201 -24.49 -5.04 5.04
N LEU A 202 -23.93 -5.83 5.96
CA LEU A 202 -24.50 -7.11 6.40
C LEU A 202 -25.32 -7.05 7.69
N CYS A 203 -25.60 -5.85 8.22
CA CYS A 203 -26.29 -5.63 9.50
C CYS A 203 -25.55 -6.18 10.73
N PHE A 204 -24.23 -6.39 10.61
CA PHE A 204 -23.31 -6.65 11.72
C PHE A 204 -21.94 -6.03 11.40
N PRO A 205 -21.07 -5.81 12.40
CA PRO A 205 -19.74 -5.25 12.16
C PRO A 205 -18.91 -6.16 11.27
N VAL A 206 -18.56 -5.67 10.09
CA VAL A 206 -17.59 -6.29 9.18
C VAL A 206 -16.27 -5.53 9.32
N TYR A 207 -15.14 -6.23 9.23
CA TYR A 207 -13.83 -5.65 9.47
C TYR A 207 -12.95 -5.62 8.22
N ARG A 208 -12.23 -4.51 8.04
CA ARG A 208 -11.12 -4.40 7.09
C ARG A 208 -9.80 -4.65 7.82
N LEU A 209 -8.86 -5.28 7.13
CA LEU A 209 -7.48 -5.42 7.60
C LEU A 209 -6.57 -4.51 6.77
N ASP A 210 -6.19 -3.37 7.33
CA ASP A 210 -5.24 -2.47 6.69
C ASP A 210 -3.80 -3.00 6.85
N HIS A 211 -3.24 -3.50 5.76
CA HIS A 211 -1.87 -4.00 5.70
C HIS A 211 -0.82 -2.89 5.54
N THR A 212 -1.22 -1.64 5.30
CA THR A 212 -0.29 -0.49 5.20
C THR A 212 0.29 -0.11 6.56
N VAL A 213 -0.31 -0.60 7.66
CA VAL A 213 0.22 -0.50 9.03
C VAL A 213 1.41 -1.46 9.26
N ASN A 214 1.95 -2.09 8.20
CA ASN A 214 3.17 -2.86 8.32
C ASN A 214 4.35 -1.95 8.72
N PRO A 215 5.03 -2.25 9.83
CA PRO A 215 6.15 -1.45 10.30
C PRO A 215 7.38 -1.76 9.45
N ILE A 216 7.48 -1.19 8.25
CA ILE A 216 8.78 -0.96 7.61
C ILE A 216 9.41 0.25 8.29
N ALA A 217 9.76 0.05 9.56
CA ALA A 217 10.77 0.82 10.23
C ALA A 217 11.53 -0.20 11.07
N ALA A 218 12.78 -0.41 10.70
CA ALA A 218 13.79 -1.20 11.38
C ALA A 218 13.68 -1.10 12.91
N THR A 219 12.82 -1.94 13.49
CA THR A 219 12.69 -2.07 14.94
C THR A 219 13.64 -3.19 15.33
N LYS A 220 14.46 -2.95 16.35
CA LYS A 220 15.41 -3.93 16.90
C LYS A 220 14.74 -5.22 17.40
N ASP A 221 13.41 -5.26 17.45
CA ASP A 221 12.61 -6.35 17.98
C ASP A 221 11.96 -7.14 16.83
N ALA A 222 12.52 -8.32 16.54
CA ALA A 222 12.03 -9.23 15.51
C ALA A 222 10.58 -9.69 15.72
N TYR A 223 10.05 -9.55 16.94
CA TYR A 223 8.71 -10.01 17.31
C TYR A 223 7.67 -8.88 17.30
N ALA A 224 8.07 -7.62 17.19
CA ALA A 224 7.14 -6.49 17.12
C ALA A 224 6.18 -6.60 15.92
N ALA A 225 6.62 -7.18 14.81
CA ALA A 225 5.77 -7.42 13.64
C ALA A 225 4.65 -8.44 13.94
N PHE A 226 4.90 -9.41 14.82
CA PHE A 226 3.89 -10.39 15.23
C PHE A 226 2.78 -9.73 16.06
N PHE A 227 3.15 -8.94 17.08
CA PHE A 227 2.18 -8.30 17.98
C PHE A 227 1.33 -7.23 17.29
N LYS A 228 1.87 -6.57 16.25
CA LYS A 228 1.17 -5.55 15.47
C LYS A 228 0.34 -6.09 14.31
N LYS A 229 0.31 -7.42 14.12
CA LYS A 229 -0.31 -8.06 12.95
C LYS A 229 -1.79 -7.72 12.79
N LEU A 230 -2.49 -7.42 13.88
CA LEU A 230 -3.93 -7.12 13.92
C LEU A 230 -4.23 -5.63 14.23
N ASP A 231 -3.23 -4.76 14.26
CA ASP A 231 -3.44 -3.32 14.57
C ASP A 231 -4.34 -2.64 13.53
N GLY A 232 -4.19 -3.02 12.26
CA GLY A 232 -4.99 -2.55 11.14
C GLY A 232 -6.37 -3.21 11.02
N PHE A 233 -6.75 -4.11 11.92
CA PHE A 233 -8.07 -4.75 11.91
C PHE A 233 -9.11 -3.80 12.49
N GLN A 234 -9.88 -3.12 11.64
CA GLN A 234 -10.80 -2.06 12.02
C GLN A 234 -12.19 -2.33 11.44
N PRO A 235 -13.28 -2.03 12.16
CA PRO A 235 -14.64 -2.19 11.63
C PRO A 235 -14.88 -1.19 10.50
N TYR A 236 -15.68 -1.56 9.50
CA TYR A 236 -16.23 -0.61 8.55
C TYR A 236 -17.17 0.38 9.25
N GLU A 237 -17.14 1.64 8.82
CA GLU A 237 -17.93 2.72 9.44
C GLU A 237 -19.43 2.54 9.23
N ILE A 238 -19.82 2.00 8.07
CA ILE A 238 -21.21 1.72 7.71
C ILE A 238 -21.36 0.22 7.52
N THR A 239 -22.31 -0.36 8.25
CA THR A 239 -22.56 -1.82 8.29
C THR A 239 -23.94 -2.20 7.77
N GLU A 240 -24.80 -1.21 7.51
CA GLU A 240 -26.16 -1.40 7.02
C GLU A 240 -26.56 -0.24 6.10
N LEU A 241 -27.45 -0.52 5.13
CA LEU A 241 -28.11 0.48 4.31
C LEU A 241 -29.61 0.45 4.60
N LYS A 242 -30.26 1.60 4.51
CA LYS A 242 -31.72 1.69 4.68
C LYS A 242 -32.42 1.31 3.37
N ALA A 243 -33.70 0.98 3.44
CA ALA A 243 -34.49 0.88 2.21
C ALA A 243 -34.47 2.23 1.47
N GLY A 244 -34.27 2.20 0.16
CA GLY A 244 -34.15 3.40 -0.66
C GLY A 244 -33.15 3.27 -1.81
N THR A 245 -32.87 4.40 -2.44
CA THR A 245 -31.91 4.49 -3.54
C THR A 245 -30.55 4.91 -3.00
N HIS A 246 -29.54 4.12 -3.35
CA HIS A 246 -28.14 4.32 -2.97
C HIS A 246 -27.28 4.53 -4.21
N VAL A 247 -26.25 5.36 -4.09
CA VAL A 247 -25.36 5.68 -5.20
C VAL A 247 -23.95 5.16 -4.94
N PHE A 248 -23.46 4.37 -5.88
CA PHE A 248 -22.10 3.85 -5.93
C PHE A 248 -21.38 4.38 -7.15
N ALA A 249 -20.05 4.42 -7.12
CA ALA A 249 -19.27 4.70 -8.31
C ALA A 249 -18.04 3.82 -8.41
N VAL A 250 -17.63 3.55 -9.65
CA VAL A 250 -16.32 2.94 -9.94
C VAL A 250 -15.41 4.01 -10.52
N TYR A 251 -14.33 4.31 -9.80
CA TYR A 251 -13.35 5.31 -10.18
C TYR A 251 -12.10 4.68 -10.77
N GLY A 252 -11.64 5.18 -11.92
CA GLY A 252 -10.42 4.74 -12.59
C GLY A 252 -9.17 5.25 -11.88
N ASP A 253 -8.72 4.55 -10.84
CA ASP A 253 -7.59 4.91 -9.98
C ASP A 253 -6.20 4.62 -10.60
N ASN A 254 -6.09 4.80 -11.91
CA ASN A 254 -4.84 4.71 -12.63
C ASN A 254 -4.63 6.01 -13.40
N PHE A 255 -3.42 6.54 -13.39
CA PHE A 255 -3.07 7.81 -14.02
C PHE A 255 -2.83 7.69 -15.53
N PHE A 256 -2.69 6.46 -16.04
CA PHE A 256 -2.19 6.19 -17.38
C PHE A 256 -3.06 5.23 -18.19
N LYS A 257 -3.74 4.30 -17.51
CA LYS A 257 -4.58 3.28 -18.14
C LYS A 257 -6.02 3.45 -17.68
N SER A 258 -6.96 3.20 -18.59
CA SER A 258 -8.35 2.97 -18.20
C SER A 258 -8.47 1.68 -17.40
N ALA A 259 -9.55 1.56 -16.62
CA ALA A 259 -9.87 0.36 -15.87
C ALA A 259 -11.08 -0.34 -16.49
N SER A 260 -10.89 -1.58 -16.94
CA SER A 260 -12.00 -2.49 -17.26
C SER A 260 -12.49 -3.14 -15.98
N TYR A 261 -13.80 -3.19 -15.74
CA TYR A 261 -14.36 -3.80 -14.54
C TYR A 261 -15.76 -4.37 -14.79
N SER A 262 -16.19 -5.23 -13.86
CA SER A 262 -17.56 -5.71 -13.68
C SER A 262 -18.03 -5.28 -12.30
N ILE A 263 -19.11 -4.51 -12.22
CA ILE A 263 -19.77 -4.12 -10.96
C ILE A 263 -21.07 -4.91 -10.80
N GLU A 264 -21.36 -5.35 -9.58
CA GLU A 264 -22.57 -6.10 -9.26
C GLU A 264 -23.07 -5.73 -7.86
N ALA A 265 -24.38 -5.53 -7.76
CA ALA A 265 -25.08 -5.32 -6.51
C ALA A 265 -25.83 -6.61 -6.12
N LEU A 266 -25.71 -7.06 -4.88
CA LEU A 266 -26.25 -8.33 -4.40
C LEU A 266 -27.05 -8.12 -3.12
N CYS A 267 -28.20 -8.79 -3.05
CA CYS A 267 -28.88 -9.05 -1.79
C CYS A 267 -28.17 -10.22 -1.08
N ALA A 268 -27.91 -10.07 0.21
CA ALA A 268 -27.22 -11.07 1.02
C ALA A 268 -28.14 -12.18 1.55
N ALA A 269 -29.43 -12.17 1.22
CA ALA A 269 -30.40 -13.19 1.61
C ALA A 269 -29.96 -14.63 1.28
N PRO A 270 -29.35 -14.93 0.11
CA PRO A 270 -28.91 -16.29 -0.21
C PRO A 270 -27.70 -16.78 0.61
N PHE A 271 -26.99 -15.88 1.30
CA PHE A 271 -25.69 -16.15 1.94
C PHE A 271 -25.80 -16.30 3.47
N VAL A 272 -26.78 -17.07 3.95
CA VAL A 272 -27.06 -17.18 5.39
C VAL A 272 -25.90 -17.82 6.15
N GLU A 273 -25.35 -18.92 5.61
CA GLU A 273 -24.26 -19.67 6.25
C GLU A 273 -22.96 -18.87 6.21
N GLU A 274 -22.64 -18.25 5.06
CA GLU A 274 -21.45 -17.43 4.90
C GLU A 274 -21.46 -16.21 5.82
N LYS A 275 -22.62 -15.56 6.02
CA LYS A 275 -22.77 -14.46 6.99
C LYS A 275 -22.51 -14.93 8.43
N ALA A 276 -23.08 -16.06 8.82
CA ALA A 276 -22.87 -16.62 10.16
C ALA A 276 -21.39 -16.95 10.38
N ASN A 277 -20.77 -17.65 9.42
CA ASN A 277 -19.36 -18.01 9.47
C ASN A 277 -18.45 -16.77 9.51
N LEU A 278 -18.74 -15.74 8.71
CA LEU A 278 -17.96 -14.50 8.72
C LEU A 278 -18.01 -13.84 10.09
N ARG A 279 -19.21 -13.69 10.66
CA ARG A 279 -19.40 -13.10 11.99
C ARG A 279 -18.63 -13.87 13.07
N ASP A 280 -18.67 -15.19 13.01
CA ASP A 280 -18.02 -16.04 14.01
C ASP A 280 -16.48 -15.95 13.87
N VAL A 281 -15.95 -15.98 12.64
CA VAL A 281 -14.51 -15.80 12.37
C VAL A 281 -14.01 -14.41 12.79
N GLU A 282 -14.77 -13.35 12.51
CA GLU A 282 -14.41 -11.99 12.93
C GLU A 282 -14.38 -11.87 14.46
N ALA A 283 -15.33 -12.49 15.16
CA ALA A 283 -15.33 -12.56 16.62
C ALA A 283 -14.10 -13.30 17.17
N GLU A 284 -13.69 -14.41 16.54
CA GLU A 284 -12.45 -15.12 16.89
C GLU A 284 -11.20 -14.26 16.66
N ILE A 285 -11.12 -13.50 15.56
CA ILE A 285 -10.00 -12.60 15.28
C ILE A 285 -9.91 -11.51 16.35
N LEU A 286 -11.03 -10.94 16.79
CA LEU A 286 -11.07 -9.94 17.87
C LEU A 286 -10.63 -10.53 19.22
N ALA A 287 -11.05 -11.76 19.52
CA ALA A 287 -10.60 -12.47 20.71
C ALA A 287 -9.07 -12.65 20.66
N LYS A 288 -8.53 -13.09 19.52
CA LYS A 288 -7.08 -13.24 19.31
C LYS A 288 -6.32 -11.92 19.41
N ARG A 289 -6.88 -10.81 18.92
CA ARG A 289 -6.28 -9.47 19.08
C ARG A 289 -6.13 -9.11 20.56
N THR A 290 -7.15 -9.42 21.37
CA THR A 290 -7.13 -9.15 22.81
C THR A 290 -6.10 -10.04 23.52
N GLU A 291 -6.09 -11.34 23.22
CA GLU A 291 -5.09 -12.29 23.75
C GLU A 291 -3.66 -11.87 23.37
N MET A 292 -3.45 -11.41 22.14
CA MET A 292 -2.14 -11.00 21.63
C MET A 292 -1.58 -9.78 22.37
N SER A 293 -2.44 -8.83 22.77
CA SER A 293 -2.03 -7.68 23.59
C SER A 293 -1.61 -8.09 25.00
N GLY A 294 -2.32 -9.06 25.60
CA GLY A 294 -1.91 -9.65 26.87
C GLY A 294 -0.57 -10.37 26.76
N PHE A 295 -0.42 -11.21 25.74
CA PHE A 295 0.82 -11.94 25.48
C PHE A 295 2.02 -11.02 25.21
N GLU A 296 1.82 -9.89 24.52
CA GLU A 296 2.88 -8.88 24.31
C GLU A 296 3.40 -8.33 25.64
N THR A 297 2.49 -8.09 26.59
CA THR A 297 2.84 -7.57 27.91
C THR A 297 3.72 -8.56 28.66
N GLU A 298 3.29 -9.82 28.76
CA GLU A 298 4.06 -10.89 29.41
C GLU A 298 5.43 -11.11 28.74
N TYR A 299 5.46 -11.11 27.40
CA TYR A 299 6.71 -11.25 26.65
C TYR A 299 7.71 -10.14 26.98
N ARG A 300 7.26 -8.89 27.03
CA ARG A 300 8.12 -7.74 27.37
C ARG A 300 8.62 -7.80 28.80
N GLU A 301 7.83 -8.28 29.75
CA GLU A 301 8.26 -8.48 31.14
C GLU A 301 9.38 -9.53 31.24
N VAL A 302 9.22 -10.68 30.59
CA VAL A 302 10.25 -11.74 30.56
C VAL A 302 11.52 -11.25 29.87
N LEU A 303 11.39 -10.50 28.77
CA LEU A 303 12.54 -9.93 28.05
C LEU A 303 13.32 -8.95 28.93
N ALA A 304 12.63 -8.14 29.72
CA ALA A 304 13.26 -7.22 30.67
C ALA A 304 14.03 -7.98 31.76
N GLN A 305 13.44 -9.04 32.34
CA GLN A 305 14.11 -9.89 33.33
C GLN A 305 15.33 -10.61 32.76
N PHE A 306 15.24 -11.10 31.52
CA PHE A 306 16.38 -11.72 30.83
C PHE A 306 17.51 -10.73 30.58
N ALA A 307 17.18 -9.51 30.15
CA ALA A 307 18.17 -8.44 29.96
C ALA A 307 18.86 -8.06 31.27
N GLU A 308 18.12 -7.97 32.38
CA GLU A 308 18.67 -7.74 33.72
C GLU A 308 19.63 -8.86 34.14
N MET A 309 19.21 -10.12 33.99
CA MET A 309 20.03 -11.29 34.33
C MET A 309 21.32 -11.34 33.49
N THR A 310 21.24 -11.03 32.20
CA THR A 310 22.39 -10.99 31.29
C THR A 310 23.36 -9.87 31.65
N SER A 311 22.84 -8.71 32.04
CA SER A 311 23.66 -7.58 32.53
C SER A 311 24.40 -7.96 33.81
N ARG A 312 23.71 -8.59 34.76
CA ARG A 312 24.31 -9.07 36.01
C ARG A 312 25.39 -10.12 35.75
N TYR A 313 25.14 -11.09 34.86
CA TYR A 313 26.15 -12.08 34.47
C TYR A 313 27.41 -11.42 33.92
N ALA A 314 27.28 -10.42 33.04
CA ALA A 314 28.41 -9.70 32.48
C ALA A 314 29.22 -8.94 33.55
N GLN A 315 28.54 -8.33 34.53
CA GLN A 315 29.19 -7.65 35.66
C GLN A 315 29.97 -8.62 36.55
N GLU A 316 29.38 -9.76 36.90
CA GLU A 316 30.04 -10.80 37.69
C GLU A 316 31.28 -11.35 36.95
N MET A 317 31.18 -11.56 35.64
CA MET A 317 32.29 -12.03 34.82
C MET A 317 33.46 -11.04 34.84
N GLN A 318 33.18 -9.73 34.67
CA GLN A 318 34.18 -8.67 34.77
C GLN A 318 34.81 -8.58 36.17
N ALA A 319 34.01 -8.74 37.22
CA ALA A 319 34.50 -8.74 38.58
C ALA A 319 35.47 -9.91 38.85
N ILE A 320 35.15 -11.10 38.34
CA ILE A 320 36.02 -12.28 38.43
C ILE A 320 37.32 -12.05 37.67
N ASP A 321 37.28 -11.53 36.44
CA ASP A 321 38.47 -11.25 35.63
C ASP A 321 39.41 -10.26 36.34
N GLU A 322 38.85 -9.21 36.94
CA GLU A 322 39.63 -8.23 37.71
C GLU A 322 40.26 -8.85 38.97
N LEU A 323 39.52 -9.68 39.71
CA LEU A 323 40.07 -10.41 40.86
C LEU A 323 41.20 -11.36 40.44
N LEU A 324 41.06 -12.05 39.31
CA LEU A 324 42.11 -12.91 38.77
C LEU A 324 43.33 -12.10 38.36
N ARG A 325 43.15 -10.94 37.73
CA ARG A 325 44.23 -10.01 37.37
C ARG A 325 44.98 -9.53 38.61
N GLN A 326 44.26 -9.06 39.63
CA GLN A 326 44.84 -8.62 40.90
C GLN A 326 45.62 -9.74 41.58
N ARG A 327 45.07 -10.97 41.59
CA ARG A 327 45.78 -12.14 42.13
C ARG A 327 47.11 -12.39 41.42
N VAL A 328 47.13 -12.34 40.09
CA VAL A 328 48.36 -12.51 39.30
C VAL A 328 49.39 -11.43 39.62
N GLU A 329 48.95 -10.17 39.76
CA GLU A 329 49.80 -9.04 40.13
C GLU A 329 50.42 -9.21 41.52
N ILE A 330 49.62 -9.61 42.51
CA ILE A 330 50.11 -9.93 43.87
C ILE A 330 51.13 -11.08 43.82
N HIS A 331 50.84 -12.15 43.09
CA HIS A 331 51.76 -13.28 42.95
C HIS A 331 53.11 -12.85 42.36
N ALA A 332 53.09 -12.00 41.33
CA ALA A 332 54.31 -11.48 40.71
C ALA A 332 55.16 -10.67 41.70
N SER A 333 54.55 -10.00 42.68
CA SER A 333 55.28 -9.22 43.70
C SER A 333 56.14 -10.07 44.66
N TYR A 334 55.76 -11.33 44.90
CA TYR A 334 56.53 -12.25 45.75
C TYR A 334 57.69 -12.91 45.01
N THR A 335 57.62 -12.96 43.68
CA THR A 335 58.70 -13.45 42.82
C THR A 335 59.59 -12.29 42.40
N THR A 336 60.59 -11.95 43.21
CA THR A 336 61.67 -11.07 42.76
C THR A 336 62.47 -11.75 41.65
N ALA A 337 62.07 -11.56 40.40
CA ALA A 337 62.95 -11.74 39.25
C ALA A 337 62.78 -10.50 38.36
N PRO A 338 63.88 -9.79 38.01
CA PRO A 338 63.81 -8.71 37.05
C PRO A 338 63.35 -9.26 35.70
N ALA A 339 62.58 -8.46 34.97
CA ALA A 339 62.13 -8.78 33.62
C ALA A 339 63.36 -9.09 32.74
N ASN A 340 63.53 -10.35 32.36
CA ASN A 340 64.32 -10.67 31.18
C ASN A 340 63.44 -10.41 29.97
N GLU A 341 63.71 -9.29 29.30
CA GLU A 341 63.36 -9.06 27.90
C GLU A 341 64.00 -10.16 27.05
N ALA A 342 63.30 -11.26 26.80
CA ALA A 342 63.60 -12.15 25.69
C ALA A 342 62.39 -13.08 25.43
N GLU A 343 62.06 -13.24 24.15
CA GLU A 343 61.15 -14.25 23.59
C GLU A 343 59.66 -13.88 23.51
N PHE A 344 59.35 -12.96 22.58
CA PHE A 344 58.23 -13.13 21.67
C PHE A 344 58.81 -13.44 20.28
N GLU A 345 58.67 -14.69 19.83
CA GLU A 345 58.72 -15.12 18.42
C GLU A 345 57.36 -15.74 18.07
#